data_AF-A0A9N9HV21-F1
#
_entry.id   AF-A0A9N9HV21-F1
#
_cell.length_a   1.000
_cell.length_b   1.000
_cell.length_c   1.000
_cell.angle_alpha   90.00
_cell.angle_beta   90.00
_cell.angle_gamma   90.00
#
_symmetry.space_group_name_H-M   'P 1'
#
loop_
_entity.id
_entity.type
_entity.pdbx_description
1 polymer ?
#
loop_
_entity_poly.entity_id
_entity_poly.type
_entity_poly.pdbx_seq_one_letter_code
_entity_poly.pdbx_strand_id
1 'polypeptide(L)'
;NRLESLQQAFLENNNKPFSKRSVIMFRDFSQLPPVLDLLMYTKVLRDSLSNNGLAAYILFKEVYKLDVVQRQFRNSQEQQDFRFLLLRLRDRESTLADWRTLTT
;
A
#
# COMPACT_ATOMS: atom_id res chain seq x y z
N ASN A 1 -17.22 -4.66 20.06
CA ASN A 1 -15.85 -5.12 19.74
C ASN A 1 -14.88 -3.98 19.87
N ARG A 2 -14.24 -3.85 21.03
CA ARG A 2 -13.26 -2.78 21.30
C ARG A 2 -11.92 -3.26 20.76
N LEU A 3 -11.43 -2.67 19.68
CA LEU A 3 -10.05 -2.86 19.26
C LEU A 3 -9.19 -2.08 20.27
N GLU A 4 -8.56 -2.78 21.20
CA GLU A 4 -7.59 -2.19 22.11
C GLU A 4 -6.35 -1.76 21.31
N SER A 5 -5.84 -0.56 21.58
CA SER A 5 -4.62 -0.10 20.91
C SER A 5 -3.43 -0.96 21.33
N LEU A 6 -2.40 -1.08 20.47
CA LEU A 6 -1.16 -1.82 20.82
C LEU A 6 -0.50 -1.29 22.11
N GLN A 7 -0.71 -0.01 22.43
CA GLN A 7 -0.22 0.60 23.67
C GLN A 7 -1.01 0.13 24.89
N GLN A 8 -2.32 -0.06 24.76
CA GLN A 8 -3.18 -0.59 25.83
C GLN A 8 -2.93 -2.08 26.05
N ALA A 9 -2.77 -2.84 24.97
CA ALA A 9 -2.51 -4.28 25.05
C ALA A 9 -1.12 -4.62 25.65
N PHE A 10 -0.14 -3.71 25.55
CA PHE A 10 1.26 -3.96 25.94
C PHE A 10 1.87 -2.79 26.71
N LEU A 11 1.39 -2.60 27.95
CA LEU A 11 1.75 -1.47 28.82
C LEU A 11 3.26 -1.35 29.07
N GLU A 12 3.98 -2.47 29.22
CA GLU A 12 5.43 -2.51 29.49
C GLU A 12 6.27 -1.84 28.40
N ASN A 13 5.75 -1.70 27.19
CA ASN A 13 6.46 -1.15 26.03
C ASN A 13 5.69 -0.02 25.34
N ASN A 14 4.72 0.62 26.01
CA ASN A 14 3.83 1.62 25.41
C ASN A 14 4.56 2.84 24.80
N ASN A 15 5.77 3.14 25.26
CA ASN A 15 6.63 4.23 24.80
C ASN A 15 7.58 3.82 23.66
N LYS A 16 7.59 2.54 23.27
CA LYS A 16 8.37 2.04 22.15
C LYS A 16 7.51 2.00 20.88
N PRO A 17 8.10 2.26 19.69
CA PRO A 17 7.39 2.09 18.44
C PRO A 17 6.72 0.71 18.36
N PHE A 18 5.44 0.71 18.00
CA PHE A 18 4.60 -0.49 17.87
C PHE A 18 4.62 -1.42 19.11
N SER A 19 4.89 -0.89 20.30
CA SER A 19 5.03 -1.67 21.54
C SER A 19 6.04 -2.84 21.42
N LYS A 20 7.16 -2.62 20.71
CA LYS A 20 8.18 -3.64 20.35
C LYS A 20 7.68 -4.82 19.51
N ARG A 21 6.53 -4.70 18.85
CA ARG A 21 6.04 -5.73 17.94
C ARG A 21 6.75 -5.65 16.59
N SER A 22 7.00 -6.82 16.01
CA SER A 22 7.40 -6.89 14.61
C SER A 22 6.21 -6.49 13.74
N VAL A 23 6.43 -5.57 12.82
CA VAL A 23 5.41 -5.07 11.91
C VAL A 23 5.92 -5.26 10.48
N ILE A 24 5.09 -5.88 9.65
CA ILE A 24 5.32 -5.99 8.21
C ILE A 24 4.22 -5.18 7.53
N MET A 25 4.62 -4.19 6.73
CA MET A 25 3.68 -3.34 6.00
C MET A 25 3.56 -3.83 4.55
N PHE A 26 2.33 -4.09 4.12
CA PHE A 26 2.02 -4.40 2.72
C PHE A 26 1.32 -3.20 2.08
N ARG A 27 1.80 -2.76 0.92
CA ARG A 27 1.21 -1.63 0.20
C ARG A 27 1.44 -1.74 -1.31
N ASP A 28 0.46 -1.25 -2.06
CA ASP A 28 0.60 -0.91 -3.48
C ASP A 28 0.41 0.60 -3.63
N PHE A 29 1.44 1.32 -4.08
CA PHE A 29 1.39 2.78 -4.23
C PHE A 29 0.53 3.25 -5.40
N SER A 30 0.19 2.33 -6.31
CA SER A 30 -0.61 2.60 -7.49
C SER A 30 -2.11 2.43 -7.23
N GLN A 31 -2.47 1.97 -6.03
CA GLN A 31 -3.85 1.86 -5.58
C GLN A 31 -4.33 3.14 -4.90
N LEU A 32 -5.55 3.09 -4.37
CA LEU A 32 -6.23 4.24 -3.79
C LEU A 32 -5.40 4.89 -2.66
N PRO A 33 -5.27 6.23 -2.69
CA PRO A 33 -4.75 6.95 -1.55
C PRO A 33 -5.75 6.94 -0.39
N PRO A 34 -5.32 7.32 0.82
CA PRO A 34 -6.25 7.63 1.91
C PRO A 34 -7.32 8.62 1.48
N VAL A 35 -8.56 8.41 1.91
CA VAL A 35 -9.69 9.27 1.55
C VAL A 35 -9.54 10.62 2.25
N LEU A 36 -9.47 11.69 1.46
CA LEU A 36 -9.34 13.08 1.94
C LEU A 36 -8.13 13.33 2.86
N ASP A 37 -7.12 12.46 2.79
CA ASP A 37 -5.92 12.54 3.63
C ASP A 37 -4.64 12.40 2.79
N LEU A 38 -3.51 12.78 3.36
CA LEU A 38 -2.22 12.64 2.71
C LEU A 38 -1.64 11.24 2.86
N LEU A 39 -0.69 10.96 1.99
CA LEU A 39 0.10 9.74 2.03
C LEU A 39 0.96 9.73 3.31
N MET A 40 1.08 8.58 3.97
CA MET A 40 1.88 8.41 5.21
C MET A 40 3.36 8.83 5.08
N TYR A 41 3.88 8.93 3.86
CA TYR A 41 5.25 9.34 3.55
C TYR A 41 5.35 10.79 3.06
N THR A 42 4.28 11.57 3.20
CA THR A 42 4.30 13.00 2.91
C THR A 42 5.32 13.70 3.81
N LYS A 43 6.08 14.64 3.25
CA LYS A 43 7.01 15.48 4.01
C LYS A 43 6.34 16.74 4.59
N VAL A 44 5.03 16.89 4.36
CA VAL A 44 4.25 18.02 4.87
C VAL A 44 3.97 17.79 6.36
N LEU A 45 4.58 18.60 7.21
CA LEU A 45 4.29 18.60 8.65
C LEU A 45 2.83 19.00 8.89
N ARG A 46 2.15 18.26 9.76
CA ARG A 46 0.75 18.51 10.15
C ARG A 46 0.61 18.44 11.68
N ASP A 47 -0.49 17.88 12.15
CA ASP A 47 -0.76 17.59 13.54
C ASP A 47 0.20 16.52 14.09
N SER A 48 0.18 16.37 15.42
CA SER A 48 1.04 15.42 16.12
C SER A 48 0.80 13.98 15.66
N LEU A 49 -0.43 13.62 15.29
CA LEU A 49 -0.77 12.27 14.86
C LEU A 49 -0.17 11.93 13.50
N SER A 50 -0.32 12.83 12.52
CA SER A 50 0.26 12.67 11.18
C SER A 50 1.79 12.65 11.24
N ASN A 51 2.39 13.53 12.05
CA ASN A 51 3.84 13.55 12.27
C ASN A 51 4.34 12.25 12.92
N ASN A 52 3.58 11.68 13.87
CA ASN A 52 3.88 10.37 14.45
C ASN A 52 3.76 9.24 13.41
N GLY A 53 2.79 9.32 12.50
CA GLY A 53 2.64 8.38 11.38
C GLY A 53 3.84 8.39 10.45
N LEU A 54 4.32 9.59 10.07
CA LEU A 54 5.55 9.75 9.29
C LEU A 54 6.77 9.20 10.06
N ALA A 55 6.91 9.55 11.34
CA ALA A 55 7.99 9.07 12.21
C ALA A 55 7.98 7.54 12.35
N ALA A 56 6.80 6.91 12.37
CA ALA A 56 6.67 5.46 12.37
C ALA A 56 7.00 4.85 11.01
N TYR A 57 6.60 5.50 9.91
CA TYR A 57 6.88 5.03 8.54
C TYR A 57 8.38 4.99 8.23
N ILE A 58 9.15 5.99 8.68
CA ILE A 58 10.61 6.02 8.46
C ILE A 58 11.38 4.93 9.25
N LEU A 59 10.73 4.21 10.17
CA LEU A 59 11.34 3.08 10.88
C LEU A 59 11.47 1.83 10.00
N PHE A 60 10.71 1.72 8.92
CA PHE A 60 10.82 0.62 7.96
C PHE A 60 12.07 0.82 7.10
N LYS A 61 13.11 0.01 7.35
CA LYS A 61 14.40 0.11 6.65
C LYS A 61 14.55 -0.87 5.49
N GLU A 62 13.74 -1.92 5.49
CA GLU A 62 13.77 -2.97 4.47
C GLU A 62 12.54 -2.86 3.58
N VAL A 63 12.77 -2.96 2.27
CA VAL A 63 11.72 -2.90 1.26
C VAL A 63 11.89 -4.09 0.32
N TYR A 64 10.83 -4.87 0.16
CA TYR A 64 10.77 -6.00 -0.76
C TYR A 64 9.70 -5.73 -1.80
N LYS A 65 10.07 -5.82 -3.09
CA LYS A 65 9.15 -5.65 -4.21
C LYS A 65 8.71 -7.02 -4.73
N LEU A 66 7.40 -7.25 -4.75
CA LEU A 66 6.82 -8.40 -5.45
C LEU A 66 6.59 -8.04 -6.92
N ASP A 67 7.07 -8.87 -7.83
CA ASP A 67 7.06 -8.65 -9.28
C ASP A 67 6.15 -9.63 -10.04
N VAL A 68 5.84 -10.79 -9.46
CA VAL A 68 4.97 -11.79 -10.09
C VAL A 68 3.50 -11.57 -9.76
N VAL A 69 2.67 -11.41 -10.80
CA VAL A 69 1.20 -11.31 -10.69
C VAL A 69 0.57 -12.70 -10.60
N GLN A 70 0.06 -13.06 -9.42
CA GLN A 70 -0.57 -14.37 -9.17
C GLN A 70 -2.09 -14.38 -9.38
N ARG A 71 -2.78 -13.24 -9.29
CA ARG A 71 -4.25 -13.20 -9.39
C ARG A 71 -4.74 -13.59 -10.78
N GLN A 72 -4.07 -13.11 -11.81
CA GLN A 72 -4.33 -13.45 -13.21
C GLN A 72 -3.32 -14.52 -13.70
N PHE A 73 -2.97 -15.54 -12.91
CA PHE A 73 -1.82 -16.43 -13.17
C PHE A 73 -1.87 -17.28 -14.46
N ARG A 74 -3.06 -17.58 -14.97
CA ARG A 74 -3.21 -18.50 -16.11
C ARG A 74 -2.60 -17.91 -17.40
N ASN A 75 -2.12 -18.79 -18.30
CA ASN A 75 -1.31 -18.41 -19.46
C ASN A 75 -2.06 -18.37 -20.80
N SER A 76 -3.39 -18.20 -20.81
CA SER A 76 -4.07 -17.91 -22.09
C SER A 76 -3.60 -16.56 -22.64
N GLN A 77 -3.68 -16.40 -23.97
CA GLN A 77 -3.35 -15.13 -24.63
C GLN A 77 -4.16 -13.97 -24.02
N GLU A 78 -5.46 -14.17 -23.85
CA GLU A 78 -6.36 -13.19 -23.22
C GLU A 78 -5.90 -12.76 -21.81
N GLN A 79 -5.44 -13.69 -20.98
CA GLN A 79 -4.98 -13.37 -19.63
C GLN A 79 -3.63 -12.68 -19.63
N GLN A 80 -2.74 -13.03 -20.56
CA GLN A 80 -1.50 -12.30 -20.77
C GLN A 80 -1.79 -10.85 -21.18
N ASP A 81 -2.67 -10.67 -22.18
CA ASP A 81 -3.08 -9.36 -22.69
C ASP A 81 -3.72 -8.52 -21.57
N PHE A 82 -4.59 -9.13 -20.76
CA PHE A 82 -5.20 -8.47 -19.62
C PHE A 82 -4.17 -8.10 -18.54
N ARG A 83 -3.15 -8.94 -18.26
CA ARG A 83 -2.05 -8.58 -17.34
C ARG A 83 -1.28 -7.36 -17.86
N PHE A 84 -0.93 -7.35 -19.14
CA PHE A 84 -0.23 -6.21 -19.75
C PHE A 84 -1.06 -4.92 -19.72
N LEU A 85 -2.36 -5.04 -19.97
CA LEU A 85 -3.31 -3.92 -19.84
C LEU A 85 -3.33 -3.36 -18.41
N LEU A 86 -3.42 -4.22 -17.39
CA LEU A 86 -3.42 -3.80 -15.99
C LEU A 86 -2.10 -3.13 -15.57
N LEU A 87 -0.96 -3.60 -16.10
CA LEU A 87 0.34 -2.96 -15.88
C LEU A 87 0.40 -1.56 -16.49
N ARG A 88 -0.08 -1.38 -17.74
CA ARG A 88 -0.19 -0.04 -18.34
C ARG A 88 -1.11 0.88 -17.55
N LEU A 89 -2.25 0.40 -17.08
CA LEU A 89 -3.15 1.20 -16.23
C LEU A 89 -2.47 1.64 -14.93
N ARG A 90 -1.74 0.73 -14.29
CA ARG A 90 -0.96 1.01 -13.08
C ARG A 90 0.02 2.16 -13.30
N ASP A 91 0.74 2.13 -14.43
CA ASP A 91 1.79 3.10 -14.75
C ASP A 91 1.25 4.37 -15.44
N ARG A 92 -0.08 4.46 -15.63
CA ARG A 92 -0.78 5.56 -16.32
C ARG A 92 -0.43 5.68 -17.81
N GLU A 93 -0.13 4.55 -18.44
CA GLU A 93 0.23 4.41 -19.86
C GLU A 93 -0.89 3.74 -20.68
N SER A 94 -2.15 3.86 -20.24
CA SER A 94 -3.27 3.23 -20.93
C SER A 94 -3.54 3.84 -22.30
N THR A 95 -3.85 2.98 -23.26
CA THR A 95 -4.13 3.35 -24.65
C THR A 95 -5.63 3.28 -24.95
N LEU A 96 -6.07 3.85 -26.07
CA LEU A 96 -7.45 3.71 -26.54
C LEU A 96 -7.85 2.24 -26.75
N ALA A 97 -6.92 1.39 -27.18
CA ALA A 97 -7.15 -0.04 -27.33
C ALA A 97 -7.44 -0.70 -25.98
N ASP A 98 -6.73 -0.32 -24.92
CA ASP A 98 -6.98 -0.81 -23.55
C ASP A 98 -8.40 -0.49 -23.07
N TRP A 99 -8.84 0.75 -23.31
CA TRP A 99 -10.19 1.17 -22.95
C TRP A 99 -11.27 0.39 -23.71
N ARG A 100 -11.05 0.08 -24.99
CA ARG A 100 -11.97 -0.76 -25.78
C ARG A 100 -12.06 -2.18 -25.20
N THR A 101 -10.92 -2.75 -24.81
CA THR A 101 -10.89 -4.08 -24.16
C THR A 101 -11.66 -4.11 -22.84
N LEU A 102 -11.65 -3.03 -22.05
CA LEU A 102 -12.36 -2.96 -20.77
C LEU A 102 -13.87 -2.71 -20.86
N THR A 103 -14.34 -2.23 -22.02
CA THR A 103 -15.74 -1.83 -22.22
C THR A 103 -16.53 -2.82 -23.07
N THR A 104 -15.90 -3.90 -23.50
CA THR A 104 -16.52 -5.04 -24.18
C THR A 104 -16.92 -6.09 -23.15
#